data_AF-A0A1F7UP84-F1
#
_entry.id   AF-A0A1F7UP84-F1
#
_cell.length_a   1.000
_cell.length_b   1.000
_cell.length_c   1.000
_cell.angle_alpha   90.00
_cell.angle_beta   90.00
_cell.angle_gamma   90.00
#
_symmetry.space_group_name_H-M   'P 1'
#
loop_
_entity.id
_entity.type
_entity.pdbx_description
1 polymer ?
#
loop_
_entity_poly.entity_id
_entity_poly.type
_entity_poly.pdbx_seq_one_letter_code
_entity_poly.pdbx_strand_id
1 'polypeptide(L)'
;MSANINGEPTNAEILEAMNEFATKVDQQFVKINATLTTIPTQDDMDKKLFNTKGDIILTVRKEDVKLRTLVEILREKKVLTDPDIKRILSLEPFPQLFL
;
A
#
# COMPACT_ATOMS: atom_id res chain seq x y z
N MET A 1 22.44 -25.77 48.58
CA MET A 1 21.85 -26.17 47.28
C MET A 1 21.62 -27.67 47.35
N SER A 2 20.42 -28.06 47.73
CA SER A 2 20.05 -29.47 47.92
C SER A 2 19.21 -29.87 46.72
N ALA A 3 19.81 -30.57 45.75
CA ALA A 3 19.08 -31.14 44.63
C ALA A 3 18.16 -32.26 45.14
N ASN A 4 16.88 -32.21 44.76
CA ASN A 4 15.89 -33.22 45.13
C ASN A 4 16.19 -34.53 44.38
N ILE A 5 16.33 -35.61 45.15
CA ILE A 5 16.69 -36.97 44.71
C ILE A 5 15.54 -37.74 44.01
N ASN A 6 14.36 -37.13 43.83
CA ASN A 6 13.18 -37.79 43.23
C ASN A 6 12.76 -37.24 41.86
N GLY A 7 13.51 -36.29 41.27
CA GLY A 7 13.16 -35.70 39.97
C GLY A 7 11.88 -34.85 39.96
N GLU A 8 11.23 -34.68 41.11
CA GLU A 8 10.07 -33.80 41.27
C GLU A 8 10.53 -32.36 41.49
N PRO A 9 10.01 -31.40 40.70
CA PRO A 9 10.36 -29.99 40.85
C PRO A 9 9.90 -29.50 42.22
N THR A 10 10.80 -28.84 42.92
CA THR A 10 10.53 -28.19 44.20
C THR A 10 9.58 -27.01 43.99
N ASN A 11 8.82 -26.64 45.02
CA ASN A 11 7.92 -25.47 44.96
C ASN A 11 8.66 -24.18 44.54
N ALA A 12 9.95 -24.05 44.86
CA ALA A 12 10.78 -22.92 44.44
C ALA A 12 11.02 -22.92 42.92
N GLU A 13 11.37 -24.08 42.34
CA GLU A 13 11.55 -24.25 40.90
C GLU A 13 10.24 -24.02 40.13
N ILE A 14 9.10 -24.44 40.70
CA ILE A 14 7.77 -24.17 40.13
C ILE A 14 7.47 -22.66 40.11
N LEU A 15 7.72 -21.97 41.23
CA LEU A 15 7.50 -20.51 41.32
C LEU A 15 8.42 -19.72 40.40
N GLU A 16 9.68 -20.14 40.26
CA GLU A 16 10.64 -19.54 39.34
C GLU A 16 10.20 -19.74 37.88
N ALA A 17 9.81 -20.96 37.50
CA ALA A 17 9.28 -21.24 36.16
C ALA A 17 7.98 -20.47 35.86
N MET A 18 7.09 -20.32 36.85
CA MET A 18 5.87 -19.51 36.69
C MET A 18 6.20 -18.03 36.49
N ASN A 19 7.17 -17.49 37.22
CA ASN A 19 7.59 -16.09 37.08
C ASN A 19 8.28 -15.83 35.73
N GLU A 20 9.15 -16.76 35.30
CA GLU A 20 9.78 -16.70 33.97
C GLU A 20 8.72 -16.78 32.86
N PHE A 21 7.74 -17.68 33.00
CA PHE A 21 6.64 -17.79 32.06
C PHE A 21 5.81 -16.51 32.00
N ALA A 22 5.39 -15.96 33.14
CA ALA A 22 4.63 -14.71 33.19
C ALA A 22 5.39 -13.56 32.52
N THR A 23 6.68 -13.42 32.83
CA THR A 23 7.56 -12.41 32.22
C THR A 23 7.65 -12.58 30.70
N LYS A 24 7.79 -13.82 30.23
CA LYS A 24 7.88 -14.14 28.80
C LYS A 24 6.55 -13.89 28.06
N VAL A 25 5.43 -14.16 28.72
CA VAL A 25 4.09 -13.87 28.20
C VAL A 25 3.89 -12.36 28.05
N ASP A 26 4.22 -11.57 29.07
CA ASP A 26 4.12 -10.11 29.01
C ASP A 26 4.98 -9.52 27.90
N GLN A 27 6.22 -9.99 27.76
CA GLN A 27 7.10 -9.57 26.67
C GLN A 27 6.54 -9.90 25.28
N GLN A 28 5.88 -11.05 25.12
CA GLN A 28 5.21 -11.40 23.86
C GLN A 28 3.99 -10.53 23.60
N PHE A 29 3.18 -10.23 24.61
CA PHE A 29 2.05 -9.32 24.48
C PHE A 29 2.47 -7.91 24.07
N VAL A 30 3.55 -7.37 24.66
CA VAL A 30 4.10 -6.06 24.28
C VAL A 30 4.54 -6.07 22.81
N LYS A 31 5.23 -7.13 22.37
CA LYS A 31 5.66 -7.27 20.97
C LYS A 31 4.47 -7.36 20.02
N ILE A 32 3.46 -8.17 20.34
CA ILE A 32 2.26 -8.34 19.52
C ILE A 32 1.52 -7.01 19.40
N ASN A 33 1.32 -6.28 20.50
CA ASN A 33 0.65 -4.98 20.49
C ASN A 33 1.43 -3.96 19.65
N ALA A 34 2.75 -3.90 19.78
CA ALA A 34 3.58 -3.03 18.96
C ALA A 34 3.41 -3.37 17.46
N THR A 35 3.46 -4.65 17.09
CA THR A 35 3.26 -5.07 15.69
C THR A 35 1.86 -4.70 15.18
N LEU A 36 0.80 -4.93 15.96
CA LEU A 36 -0.57 -4.60 15.56
C LEU A 36 -0.78 -3.10 15.35
N THR A 37 -0.10 -2.24 16.10
CA THR A 37 -0.17 -0.78 15.90
C THR A 37 0.57 -0.29 14.65
N THR A 38 1.57 -1.06 14.18
CA THR A 38 2.33 -0.73 12.96
C THR A 38 1.71 -1.26 11.68
N ILE A 39 0.83 -2.26 11.78
CA ILE A 39 0.09 -2.80 10.65
C ILE A 39 -1.02 -1.79 10.32
N PRO A 40 -1.00 -1.16 9.13
CA PRO A 40 -2.09 -0.28 8.72
C PRO A 40 -3.39 -1.05 8.72
N THR A 41 -4.47 -0.41 9.15
CA THR A 41 -5.80 -1.02 9.05
C THR A 41 -6.18 -1.18 7.57
N GLN A 42 -7.13 -2.07 7.29
CA GLN A 42 -7.66 -2.21 5.95
C GLN A 42 -8.20 -0.87 5.43
N ASP A 43 -8.89 -0.10 6.27
CA ASP A 43 -9.41 1.24 5.93
C ASP A 43 -8.28 2.22 5.57
N ASP A 44 -7.15 2.19 6.28
CA ASP A 44 -5.98 3.02 5.96
C ASP A 44 -5.39 2.67 4.60
N MET A 45 -5.34 1.37 4.29
CA MET A 45 -4.85 0.89 2.99
C MET A 45 -5.82 1.26 1.86
N ASP A 46 -7.12 1.07 2.06
CA ASP A 46 -8.16 1.39 1.09
C ASP A 46 -8.20 2.89 0.78
N LYS A 47 -8.07 3.73 1.81
CA LYS A 47 -7.98 5.19 1.64
C LYS A 47 -6.73 5.60 0.85
N LYS A 48 -5.56 5.04 1.16
CA LYS A 48 -4.32 5.32 0.41
C LYS A 48 -4.43 4.85 -1.05
N LEU A 49 -5.03 3.68 -1.28
CA LEU A 49 -5.26 3.14 -2.62
C LEU A 49 -6.21 4.04 -3.42
N PHE A 50 -7.30 4.49 -2.81
CA PHE A 50 -8.24 5.43 -3.42
C PHE A 50 -7.55 6.75 -3.83
N ASN A 51 -6.78 7.35 -2.91
CA ASN A 51 -6.04 8.58 -3.18
C ASN A 51 -5.05 8.39 -4.35
N THR A 52 -4.28 7.30 -4.32
CA THR A 52 -3.30 6.99 -5.38
C THR A 52 -3.97 6.82 -6.74
N LYS A 53 -5.11 6.11 -6.79
CA LYS A 53 -5.89 5.97 -8.02
C LYS A 53 -6.38 7.33 -8.53
N GLY A 54 -6.85 8.20 -7.64
CA GLY A 54 -7.26 9.57 -7.97
C GLY A 54 -6.11 10.38 -8.56
N ASP A 55 -4.93 10.36 -7.94
CA ASP A 55 -3.74 11.09 -8.38
C ASP A 55 -3.27 10.63 -9.77
N ILE A 56 -3.30 9.32 -10.03
CA ILE A 56 -2.99 8.76 -11.35
C ILE A 56 -3.99 9.28 -12.39
N ILE A 57 -5.29 9.20 -12.12
CA ILE A 57 -6.33 9.69 -13.04
C ILE A 57 -6.13 11.18 -13.35
N LEU A 58 -5.85 12.00 -12.34
CA LEU A 58 -5.60 13.43 -12.52
C LEU A 58 -4.33 13.70 -13.35
N THR A 59 -3.26 12.94 -13.11
CA THR A 59 -2.00 13.07 -13.85
C THR A 59 -2.18 12.69 -15.31
N VAL A 60 -2.79 11.55 -15.58
CA VAL A 60 -3.08 11.08 -16.95
C VAL A 60 -4.01 12.06 -17.68
N ARG A 61 -5.02 12.63 -17.00
CA ARG A 61 -5.86 13.69 -17.60
C ARG A 61 -5.06 14.94 -17.97
N LYS A 62 -4.14 15.38 -17.12
CA LYS A 62 -3.26 16.53 -17.42
C LYS A 62 -2.34 16.24 -18.61
N GLU A 63 -1.85 15.02 -18.72
CA GLU A 63 -1.03 14.57 -19.85
C GLU A 63 -1.84 14.52 -21.15
N ASP A 64 -3.07 13.99 -21.10
CA ASP A 64 -4.00 13.99 -22.23
C ASP A 64 -4.31 15.42 -22.72
N VAL A 65 -4.50 16.39 -21.81
CA VAL A 65 -4.65 17.80 -22.18
C VAL A 65 -3.41 18.33 -22.91
N LYS A 66 -2.21 18.05 -22.41
CA LYS A 66 -0.95 18.47 -23.07
C LYS A 66 -0.80 17.82 -24.45
N LEU A 67 -1.14 16.54 -24.58
CA LEU A 67 -1.09 15.81 -25.84
C LEU A 67 -2.05 16.43 -26.87
N ARG A 68 -3.27 16.76 -26.46
CA ARG A 68 -4.25 17.44 -27.33
C ARG A 68 -3.73 18.80 -27.79
N THR A 69 -3.17 19.60 -26.88
CA THR A 69 -2.53 20.88 -27.25
C THR A 69 -1.40 20.67 -28.26
N LEU A 70 -0.57 19.64 -28.08
CA LEU A 70 0.48 19.32 -29.04
C LEU A 70 -0.08 18.93 -30.41
N VAL A 71 -1.13 18.11 -30.44
CA VAL A 71 -1.80 17.69 -31.68
C VAL A 71 -2.36 18.91 -32.44
N GLU A 72 -3.00 19.85 -31.74
CA GLU A 72 -3.49 21.10 -32.36
C GLU A 72 -2.34 21.95 -32.92
N ILE A 73 -1.24 22.13 -32.17
CA ILE A 73 -0.06 22.87 -32.67
C ILE A 73 0.52 22.21 -33.93
N LEU A 74 0.58 20.87 -33.98
CA LEU A 74 1.11 20.13 -35.12
C LEU A 74 0.16 20.16 -36.32
N ARG A 75 -1.16 20.22 -36.08
CA ARG A 75 -2.18 20.45 -37.11
C ARG A 75 -2.04 21.82 -37.74
N GLU A 76 -1.91 22.88 -36.93
CA GLU A 76 -1.70 24.25 -37.40
C GLU A 76 -0.42 24.37 -38.25
N LYS A 77 0.64 23.66 -37.85
CA LYS A 77 1.89 23.57 -38.60
C LYS A 77 1.83 22.66 -39.84
N LYS A 78 0.68 22.04 -40.11
CA LYS A 78 0.45 21.10 -41.23
C LYS A 78 1.42 19.90 -41.24
N VAL A 79 1.89 19.48 -40.07
CA VAL A 79 2.77 18.32 -39.90
C VAL A 79 1.96 17.01 -39.84
N LEU A 80 0.76 17.07 -39.26
CA LEU A 80 -0.15 15.94 -39.15
C LEU A 80 -1.31 16.07 -40.13
N THR A 81 -1.75 14.92 -40.67
CA THR A 81 -2.95 14.84 -41.50
C THR A 81 -4.20 14.62 -40.63
N ASP A 82 -5.38 15.03 -41.10
CA ASP A 82 -6.63 14.81 -40.36
C ASP A 82 -6.90 13.32 -40.00
N PRO A 83 -6.57 12.33 -40.87
CA PRO A 83 -6.63 10.91 -40.49
C PRO A 83 -5.71 10.54 -39.31
N ASP A 84 -4.50 11.07 -39.26
CA ASP A 84 -3.54 10.80 -38.17
C ASP A 84 -4.03 11.39 -36.85
N ILE A 85 -4.58 12.61 -36.91
CA ILE A 85 -5.17 13.29 -35.76
C ILE A 85 -6.32 12.47 -35.19
N LYS A 86 -7.25 12.01 -36.05
CA LYS A 86 -8.37 11.17 -35.63
C LYS A 86 -7.90 9.87 -34.97
N ARG A 87 -6.84 9.25 -35.52
CA ARG A 87 -6.25 8.05 -34.95
C ARG A 87 -5.66 8.30 -33.57
N ILE A 88 -4.87 9.37 -33.40
CA ILE A 88 -4.24 9.72 -32.12
C ILE A 88 -5.30 10.02 -31.05
N LEU A 89 -6.33 10.80 -31.39
CA LEU A 89 -7.38 11.21 -30.45
C LEU A 89 -8.34 10.07 -30.09
N SER A 90 -8.41 9.00 -30.88
CA SER A 90 -9.19 7.80 -30.56
C SER A 90 -8.49 6.83 -29.60
N LEU A 91 -7.25 7.11 -29.19
CA LEU A 91 -6.52 6.23 -28.29
C LEU A 91 -7.01 6.34 -26.86
N GLU A 92 -6.96 5.22 -26.15
CA GLU A 92 -7.06 5.16 -24.69
C GLU A 92 -5.90 5.94 -24.05
N PRO A 93 -6.06 6.48 -22.82
CA PRO A 93 -7.11 6.18 -21.84
C PRO A 93 -8.35 7.08 -21.90
N PHE A 94 -8.30 8.18 -22.66
CA PHE A 94 -9.41 9.13 -22.77
C PHE A 94 -9.71 9.43 -24.25
N PRO A 95 -10.27 8.44 -24.97
CA PRO A 95 -10.56 8.60 -26.38
C PRO A 95 -11.59 9.72 -26.57
N GLN A 96 -11.28 10.66 -27.45
CA GLN A 96 -12.26 11.59 -27.97
C GLN A 96 -13.05 10.86 -29.05
N LEU A 97 -14.08 10.13 -28.63
CA LEU A 97 -15.12 9.63 -29.53
C LEU A 97 -15.85 10.86 -30.07
N PHE A 98 -15.36 11.41 -31.17
CA PHE A 98 -15.93 12.60 -31.79
C PHE A 98 -17.43 12.43 -32.07
N LEU A 99 -18.18 13.50 -31.77
CA LEU A 99 -19.44 13.91 -32.41
C LEU A 99 -19.27 14.06 -33.93
#